data_AF-A0A945SJ54-F1
#
_entry.id   AF-A0A945SJ54-F1
#
_cell.length_a   1.000
_cell.length_b   1.000
_cell.length_c   1.000
_cell.angle_alpha   90.00
_cell.angle_beta   90.00
_cell.angle_gamma   90.00
#
_symmetry.space_group_name_H-M   'P 1'
#
loop_
_entity.id
_entity.type
_entity.pdbx_description
1 polymer ?
#
loop_
_entity_poly.entity_id
_entity_poly.type
_entity_poly.pdbx_seq_one_letter_code
_entity_poly.pdbx_strand_id
1 'polypeptide(L)'
;MKNPIIVKLTTAGEFRHFIPSTAHECDALLPFVDQLDQFPDLIRQKAMEAEQQGYEDNHTFKDGAVSLSICDGGQRQLGIDSSLFGGSPAEWSKLEPYIDDLPQKINQVKAALTQRAAAGGAQ
;
A
#
# COMPACT_ATOMS: atom_id res chain seq x y z
N MET A 1 4.75 8.36 -15.62
CA MET A 1 5.39 8.04 -14.33
C MET A 1 6.21 6.79 -14.54
N LYS A 2 7.45 6.75 -14.04
CA LYS A 2 8.24 5.51 -14.02
C LYS A 2 7.56 4.51 -13.09
N ASN A 3 7.70 3.22 -13.37
CA ASN A 3 6.97 2.14 -12.71
C ASN A 3 7.22 2.14 -11.19
N PRO A 4 6.21 2.39 -10.33
CA PRO A 4 6.39 2.45 -8.88
C PRO A 4 6.39 1.05 -8.24
N ILE A 5 6.75 0.95 -6.97
CA ILE A 5 6.29 -0.18 -6.13
C ILE A 5 4.93 0.19 -5.57
N ILE A 6 3.96 -0.72 -5.63
CA ILE A 6 2.62 -0.52 -5.09
C ILE A 6 2.32 -1.66 -4.13
N VAL A 7 1.81 -1.33 -2.95
CA VAL A 7 1.17 -2.28 -2.04
C VAL A 7 -0.28 -1.85 -1.85
N LYS A 8 -1.21 -2.81 -1.82
CA LYS A 8 -2.66 -2.56 -1.74
C LYS A 8 -3.29 -3.55 -0.76
N LEU A 9 -4.17 -3.04 0.09
CA LEU A 9 -5.02 -3.84 0.98
C LEU A 9 -6.48 -3.51 0.69
N THR A 10 -7.32 -4.52 0.54
CA THR A 10 -8.77 -4.36 0.40
C THR A 10 -9.48 -4.60 1.73
N THR A 11 -10.72 -4.10 1.86
CA THR A 11 -11.59 -4.37 3.02
C THR A 11 -11.96 -5.84 3.17
N ALA A 12 -11.74 -6.65 2.13
CA ALA A 12 -11.89 -8.10 2.17
C ALA A 12 -10.60 -8.84 2.62
N GLY A 13 -9.54 -8.10 2.99
CA GLY A 13 -8.27 -8.66 3.46
C GLY A 13 -7.32 -9.11 2.36
N GLU A 14 -7.66 -8.85 1.11
CA GLU A 14 -6.79 -9.20 -0.02
C GLU A 14 -5.62 -8.23 -0.09
N PHE A 15 -4.41 -8.78 -0.03
CA PHE A 15 -3.17 -8.02 -0.22
C PHE A 15 -2.65 -8.23 -1.64
N ARG A 16 -2.49 -7.14 -2.39
CA ARG A 16 -1.88 -7.13 -3.72
C ARG A 16 -0.64 -6.26 -3.71
N HIS A 17 0.29 -6.56 -4.59
CA HIS A 17 1.45 -5.70 -4.81
C HIS A 17 1.84 -5.67 -6.29
N PHE A 18 2.59 -4.63 -6.65
CA PHE A 18 3.25 -4.49 -7.93
C PHE A 18 4.70 -4.08 -7.68
N ILE A 19 5.62 -4.75 -8.38
CA ILE A 19 7.06 -4.44 -8.40
C ILE A 19 7.44 -4.33 -9.88
N PRO A 20 8.22 -3.31 -10.29
CA PRO A 20 8.66 -3.17 -11.68
C PRO A 20 9.37 -4.41 -12.21
N SER A 21 9.26 -4.67 -13.51
CA SER A 21 9.75 -5.92 -14.09
C SER A 21 11.26 -5.93 -14.36
N THR A 22 11.88 -4.77 -14.51
CA THR A 22 13.32 -4.70 -14.84
C THR A 22 14.19 -4.47 -13.60
N ALA A 23 15.40 -5.01 -13.62
CA ALA A 23 16.36 -4.84 -12.54
C ALA A 23 16.76 -3.37 -12.33
N HIS A 24 16.94 -2.61 -13.42
CA HIS A 24 17.27 -1.18 -13.36
C HIS A 24 16.18 -0.37 -12.63
N GLU A 25 14.90 -0.63 -12.91
CA GLU A 25 13.81 0.04 -12.20
C GLU A 25 13.72 -0.36 -10.73
N CYS A 26 14.01 -1.63 -10.42
CA CYS A 26 14.03 -2.09 -9.04
C CYS A 26 15.18 -1.45 -8.25
N ASP A 27 16.36 -1.37 -8.85
CA ASP A 27 17.55 -0.76 -8.25
C ASP A 27 17.32 0.72 -7.90
N ALA A 28 16.70 1.47 -8.83
CA ALA A 28 16.32 2.87 -8.58
C ALA A 28 15.36 3.06 -7.40
N LEU A 29 14.58 2.03 -7.05
CA LEU A 29 13.59 2.10 -5.97
C LEU A 29 14.11 1.52 -4.63
N LEU A 30 15.19 0.75 -4.63
CA LEU A 30 15.77 0.16 -3.42
C LEU A 30 16.03 1.18 -2.31
N PRO A 31 16.57 2.39 -2.58
CA PRO A 31 16.80 3.39 -1.53
C PRO A 31 15.52 3.87 -0.83
N PHE A 32 14.35 3.61 -1.41
CA PHE A 32 13.06 4.11 -0.93
C PHE A 32 12.14 2.99 -0.43
N VAL A 33 12.55 1.72 -0.54
CA VAL A 33 11.68 0.56 -0.27
C VAL A 33 11.20 0.49 1.19
N ASP A 34 12.01 0.98 2.14
CA ASP A 34 11.64 1.01 3.56
C ASP A 34 10.47 1.96 3.86
N GLN A 35 10.17 2.89 2.95
CA GLN A 35 8.99 3.74 3.08
C GLN A 35 7.68 2.95 3.05
N LEU A 36 7.69 1.71 2.52
CA LEU A 36 6.53 0.83 2.57
C LEU A 36 6.12 0.46 4.00
N ASP A 37 7.04 0.49 4.97
CA ASP A 37 6.75 0.16 6.37
C ASP A 37 5.75 1.10 7.02
N GLN A 38 5.53 2.26 6.42
CA GLN A 38 4.57 3.25 6.90
C GLN A 38 3.13 2.89 6.51
N PHE A 39 2.92 1.91 5.62
CA PHE A 39 1.60 1.56 5.13
C PHE A 39 0.60 1.19 6.24
N PRO A 40 0.94 0.36 7.25
CA PRO A 40 0.07 0.07 8.39
C PRO A 40 -0.36 1.33 9.14
N ASP A 41 0.58 2.24 9.42
CA ASP A 41 0.31 3.45 10.19
C ASP A 41 -0.49 4.48 9.39
N LEU A 42 -0.27 4.57 8.07
CA LEU A 42 -1.08 5.41 7.19
C LEU A 42 -2.55 4.95 7.16
N ILE A 43 -2.79 3.64 7.19
CA ILE A 43 -4.15 3.09 7.27
C ILE A 43 -4.79 3.46 8.62
N ARG A 44 -4.09 3.25 9.73
CA ARG A 44 -4.56 3.63 11.08
C ARG A 44 -4.87 5.12 11.17
N GLN A 45 -3.99 5.96 10.63
CA GLN A 45 -4.19 7.40 10.60
C GLN A 45 -5.47 7.76 9.83
N LYS A 46 -5.70 7.15 8.67
CA LYS A 46 -6.91 7.42 7.88
C LYS A 46 -8.19 6.92 8.55
N ALA A 47 -8.13 5.79 9.25
CA ALA A 47 -9.23 5.32 10.07
C ALA A 47 -9.59 6.34 11.16
N MET A 48 -8.59 6.85 11.90
CA MET A 48 -8.80 7.89 12.91
C MET A 48 -9.32 9.21 12.31
N GLU A 49 -8.84 9.61 11.13
CA GLU A 49 -9.35 10.78 10.42
C GLU A 49 -10.84 10.60 10.05
N ALA A 50 -11.25 9.39 9.65
CA ALA A 50 -12.64 9.10 9.33
C ALA A 50 -13.55 9.11 10.58
N GLU A 51 -13.06 8.61 11.73
CA GLU A 51 -13.74 8.70 13.02
C GLU A 51 -14.00 10.14 13.46
N GLN A 52 -13.01 11.02 13.31
CA GLN A 52 -13.12 12.41 13.73
C GLN A 52 -14.05 13.23 12.83
N GLN A 53 -14.14 12.88 11.54
CA GLN A 53 -14.95 13.61 10.58
C GLN A 53 -16.41 13.16 10.56
N GLY A 54 -16.73 12.00 11.17
CA GLY A 54 -18.11 11.52 11.29
C GLY A 54 -18.74 11.16 9.94
N TYR A 55 -17.94 10.63 9.00
CA TYR A 55 -18.46 10.21 7.70
C TYR A 55 -19.58 9.18 7.86
N GLU A 56 -20.77 9.52 7.37
CA GLU A 56 -21.90 8.61 7.32
C GLU A 56 -21.79 7.68 6.11
N ASP A 57 -22.15 6.43 6.33
CA ASP A 57 -22.06 5.37 5.32
C ASP A 57 -23.18 5.50 4.28
N ASN A 58 -23.01 6.45 3.37
CA ASN A 58 -24.04 6.78 2.38
C ASN A 58 -23.84 6.06 1.04
N HIS A 59 -22.99 5.02 1.03
CA HIS A 59 -22.28 4.58 -0.17
C HIS A 59 -22.45 3.06 -0.38
N THR A 60 -23.13 2.67 -1.47
CA THR A 60 -23.39 1.27 -1.84
C THR A 60 -22.19 0.58 -2.50
N PHE A 61 -20.99 1.16 -2.37
CA PHE A 61 -19.81 0.67 -3.08
C PHE A 61 -19.33 -0.66 -2.49
N LYS A 62 -19.06 -1.62 -3.37
CA LYS A 62 -18.46 -2.91 -2.99
C LYS A 62 -16.96 -2.71 -2.72
N ASP A 63 -16.46 -3.43 -1.73
CA ASP A 63 -15.05 -3.58 -1.34
C ASP A 63 -14.15 -2.36 -1.56
N GLY A 64 -13.88 -1.64 -0.47
CA GLY A 64 -12.93 -0.55 -0.44
C GLY A 64 -11.48 -1.03 -0.50
N ALA A 65 -10.58 -0.14 -0.90
CA ALA A 65 -9.17 -0.45 -0.87
C ALA A 65 -8.29 0.76 -0.63
N VAL A 66 -7.15 0.51 0.01
CA VAL A 66 -6.11 1.49 0.29
C VAL A 66 -4.81 1.00 -0.33
N SER A 67 -4.05 1.89 -0.93
CA SER A 67 -2.79 1.56 -1.59
C SER A 67 -1.72 2.60 -1.29
N LEU A 68 -0.50 2.14 -1.11
CA LEU A 68 0.69 2.97 -1.02
C LEU A 68 1.57 2.70 -2.23
N SER A 69 1.93 3.76 -2.94
CA SER A 69 2.84 3.73 -4.08
C SER A 69 4.11 4.52 -3.77
N ILE A 70 5.27 3.93 -4.08
CA ILE A 70 6.58 4.57 -4.00
C ILE A 70 7.12 4.72 -5.42
N CYS A 71 7.21 5.96 -5.90
CA CYS A 71 7.71 6.29 -7.22
C CYS A 71 9.24 6.47 -7.22
N ASP A 72 9.82 6.52 -8.42
CA ASP A 72 11.23 6.93 -8.61
C ASP A 72 11.46 8.32 -7.99
N GLY A 73 12.59 8.48 -7.30
CA GLY A 73 12.89 9.66 -6.47
C GLY A 73 12.26 9.66 -5.08
N GLY A 74 11.59 8.58 -4.66
CA GLY A 74 11.07 8.41 -3.31
C GLY A 74 9.77 9.15 -3.02
N GLN A 75 9.06 9.62 -4.06
CA GLN A 75 7.75 10.23 -3.89
C GLN A 75 6.73 9.17 -3.44
N ARG A 76 6.05 9.45 -2.33
CA ARG A 76 4.97 8.61 -1.80
C ARG A 76 3.62 9.10 -2.30
N GLN A 77 2.74 8.16 -2.63
CA GLN A 77 1.35 8.45 -2.95
C GLN A 77 0.44 7.44 -2.26
N LEU A 78 -0.55 7.94 -1.53
CA LEU A 78 -1.61 7.14 -0.94
C LEU A 78 -2.84 7.20 -1.86
N GLY A 79 -3.34 6.05 -2.29
CA GLY A 79 -4.59 5.90 -3.03
C GLY A 79 -5.66 5.29 -2.13
N ILE A 80 -6.88 5.84 -2.17
CA ILE A 80 -8.05 5.34 -1.44
C ILE A 80 -9.17 5.19 -2.46
N ASP A 81 -9.73 3.98 -2.56
CA ASP A 81 -10.72 3.58 -3.56
C ASP A 81 -12.03 3.10 -2.91
N SER A 82 -13.14 3.23 -3.66
CA SER A 82 -14.44 2.61 -3.36
C SER A 82 -14.96 2.95 -1.95
N SER A 83 -15.38 1.97 -1.15
CA SER A 83 -16.05 2.20 0.13
C SER A 83 -15.19 2.88 1.20
N LEU A 84 -13.86 2.93 1.02
CA LEU A 84 -12.97 3.70 1.90
C LEU A 84 -12.89 5.18 1.52
N PHE A 85 -13.23 5.55 0.27
CA PHE A 85 -13.23 6.94 -0.16
C PHE A 85 -14.46 7.66 0.40
N GLY A 86 -14.25 8.53 1.40
CA GLY A 86 -15.36 9.08 2.19
C GLY A 86 -16.07 8.02 3.04
N GLY A 87 -15.40 6.90 3.30
CA GLY A 87 -15.93 5.77 4.04
C GLY A 87 -16.14 6.05 5.51
N SER A 88 -17.15 5.39 6.09
CA SER A 88 -17.46 5.47 7.51
C SER A 88 -16.36 4.81 8.35
N PRO A 89 -16.29 5.11 9.67
CA PRO A 89 -15.42 4.38 10.59
C PRO A 89 -15.58 2.86 10.53
N ALA A 90 -16.80 2.37 10.25
CA ALA A 90 -17.07 0.94 10.11
C ALA A 90 -16.36 0.32 8.89
N GLU A 91 -16.29 1.03 7.76
CA GLU A 91 -15.54 0.57 6.59
C GLU A 91 -14.04 0.48 6.87
N TRP A 92 -13.47 1.48 7.57
CA TRP A 92 -12.07 1.48 7.95
C TRP A 92 -11.74 0.37 8.97
N SER A 93 -12.66 0.09 9.90
CA SER A 93 -12.51 -0.98 10.90
C SER A 93 -12.37 -2.38 10.26
N LYS A 94 -12.92 -2.58 9.06
CA LYS A 94 -12.75 -3.86 8.32
C LYS A 94 -11.29 -4.16 7.98
N LEU A 95 -10.42 -3.16 7.95
CA LEU A 95 -9.00 -3.35 7.65
C LEU A 95 -8.22 -3.85 8.87
N GLU A 96 -8.66 -3.53 10.09
CA GLU A 96 -7.91 -3.79 11.33
C GLU A 96 -7.39 -5.24 11.46
N PRO A 97 -8.20 -6.28 11.19
CA PRO A 97 -7.73 -7.66 11.32
C PRO A 97 -6.56 -8.02 10.40
N TYR A 98 -6.35 -7.24 9.35
CA TYR A 98 -5.32 -7.50 8.33
C TYR A 98 -4.09 -6.60 8.47
N ILE A 99 -4.16 -5.55 9.30
CA ILE A 99 -3.06 -4.59 9.47
C ILE A 99 -1.85 -5.25 10.14
N ASP A 100 -2.07 -6.13 11.11
CA ASP A 100 -0.99 -6.77 11.87
C ASP A 100 -0.14 -7.73 11.03
N ASP A 101 -0.70 -8.28 9.95
CA ASP A 101 0.02 -9.12 8.99
C ASP A 101 0.77 -8.31 7.92
N LEU A 102 0.47 -7.01 7.76
CA LEU A 102 1.08 -6.18 6.71
C LEU A 102 2.61 -6.09 6.80
N PRO A 103 3.26 -5.95 7.98
CA PRO A 103 4.72 -5.90 8.06
C PRO A 103 5.39 -7.13 7.43
N GLN A 104 4.83 -8.33 7.64
CA GLN A 104 5.34 -9.54 7.01
C GLN A 104 5.17 -9.52 5.49
N LYS A 105 4.00 -9.11 5.00
CA LYS A 105 3.71 -9.03 3.56
C LYS A 105 4.57 -7.96 2.87
N ILE A 106 4.80 -6.83 3.54
CA ILE A 106 5.69 -5.75 3.08
C ILE A 106 7.13 -6.29 2.99
N ASN A 107 7.63 -6.99 4.01
CA ASN A 107 8.96 -7.60 3.97
C ASN A 107 9.14 -8.56 2.78
N GLN A 108 8.11 -9.31 2.40
CA GLN A 108 8.14 -10.15 1.19
C GLN A 108 8.28 -9.31 -0.09
N VAL A 109 7.57 -8.17 -0.18
CA VAL A 109 7.70 -7.23 -1.30
C VAL A 109 9.11 -6.63 -1.35
N LYS A 110 9.68 -6.24 -0.22
CA LYS A 110 11.06 -5.72 -0.14
C LYS A 110 12.09 -6.74 -0.60
N ALA A 111 11.94 -8.00 -0.16
CA ALA A 111 12.82 -9.09 -0.55
C ALA A 111 12.74 -9.36 -2.06
N ALA A 112 11.54 -9.40 -2.62
CA ALA A 112 11.32 -9.59 -4.05
C ALA A 112 11.91 -8.45 -4.91
N LEU A 113 11.81 -7.20 -4.46
CA LEU A 113 12.46 -6.05 -5.09
C LEU A 113 13.99 -6.21 -5.07
N THR A 114 14.56 -6.52 -3.92
CA THR A 114 16.01 -6.70 -3.72
C THR A 114 16.56 -7.80 -4.62
N GLN A 115 15.87 -8.94 -4.68
CA GLN A 115 16.26 -10.05 -5.55
C GLN A 115 16.23 -9.66 -7.03
N ARG A 116 15.20 -8.91 -7.46
CA ARG A 116 15.06 -8.51 -8.85
C ARG A 116 16.07 -7.45 -9.27
N ALA A 117 16.41 -6.51 -8.39
CA ALA A 117 17.50 -5.56 -8.60
C ALA A 117 18.84 -6.28 -8.76
N ALA A 118 19.14 -7.25 -7.88
CA ALA A 118 20.37 -8.03 -7.94
C ALA A 118 20.50 -8.91 -9.20
N ALA A 119 19.39 -9.41 -9.75
CA ALA A 119 19.39 -10.28 -10.93
C ALA A 119 19.88 -9.59 -12.22
N GLY A 120 19.86 -8.25 -12.29
CA GLY A 120 20.41 -7.50 -13.43
C GLY A 120 21.88 -7.14 -13.32
N GLY A 121 22.52 -7.38 -12.17
CA GLY A 121 23.96 -7.17 -11.96
C GLY A 121 24.83 -8.35 -12.40
N ALA A 122 24.22 -9.45 -12.86
CA ALA A 122 24.91 -10.60 -13.44
C ALA A 122 24.94 -10.50 -14.97
N GLN A 123 25.57 -9.47 -15.52
CA GLN A 123 25.87 -9.35 -16.95
C GLN A 123 27.26 -8.76 -17.17
#